data_AF-A0AAW9EGU0-F1
#
_entry.id   AF-A0AAW9EGU0-F1
#
_cell.length_a   1.000
_cell.length_b   1.000
_cell.length_c   1.000
_cell.angle_alpha   90.00
_cell.angle_beta   90.00
_cell.angle_gamma   90.00
#
_symmetry.space_group_name_H-M   'P 1'
#
loop_
_entity.id
_entity.type
_entity.pdbx_description
1 polymer ?
#
loop_
_entity_poly.entity_id
_entity_poly.type
_entity_poly.pdbx_seq_one_letter_code
_entity_poly.pdbx_strand_id
1 'polypeptide(L)' 'YTRTRDLYDDFANVLTQVDALLMLDVYPAGEAPIPGADSRSLCRTIRGRGKVDPILVPDSTQAAEMLASVLTGNDLV' A
#
# COMPACT_ATOMS: atom_id res chain seq x y z
N TYR A 1 -12.60 -0.60 4.25
CA TYR A 1 -12.14 -1.76 5.04
C TYR A 1 -12.68 -3.10 4.55
N THR A 2 -13.99 -3.26 4.32
CA THR A 2 -14.62 -4.53 3.90
C THR A 2 -13.99 -5.11 2.63
N ARG A 3 -13.82 -4.30 1.57
CA ARG A 3 -13.14 -4.71 0.33
C ARG A 3 -11.71 -5.19 0.57
N THR A 4 -10.96 -4.50 1.43
CA THR A 4 -9.58 -4.87 1.77
C THR A 4 -9.53 -6.21 2.49
N ARG A 5 -10.51 -6.50 3.36
CA ARG A 5 -10.65 -7.80 4.02
C ARG A 5 -11.01 -8.90 3.01
N ASP A 6 -12.02 -8.66 2.19
CA ASP A 6 -12.62 -9.68 1.32
C ASP A 6 -11.68 -10.12 0.19
N LEU A 7 -10.83 -9.21 -0.29
CA LEU A 7 -9.88 -9.44 -1.39
C LEU A 7 -8.41 -9.34 -0.93
N TYR A 8 -8.15 -9.60 0.36
CA TYR A 8 -6.86 -9.31 0.99
C TYR A 8 -5.68 -9.98 0.27
N ASP A 9 -5.77 -11.29 0.02
CA ASP A 9 -4.70 -12.04 -0.62
C ASP A 9 -4.51 -11.66 -2.09
N ASP A 10 -5.60 -11.33 -2.78
CA ASP A 10 -5.57 -10.86 -4.17
C ASP A 10 -4.89 -9.50 -4.28
N PHE A 11 -5.19 -8.55 -3.38
CA PHE A 11 -4.47 -7.29 -3.30
C PHE A 11 -2.98 -7.51 -3.02
N ALA A 12 -2.65 -8.36 -2.05
CA ALA A 12 -1.25 -8.67 -1.76
C ALA A 12 -0.54 -9.31 -2.98
N ASN A 13 -1.24 -10.10 -3.79
CA ASN A 13 -0.69 -10.72 -5.01
C ASN A 13 -0.43 -9.66 -6.09
N VAL A 14 -1.42 -8.83 -6.40
CA VAL A 14 -1.32 -7.83 -7.49
C VAL A 14 -0.33 -6.73 -7.14
N LEU A 15 -0.35 -6.23 -5.90
CA LEU A 15 0.53 -5.15 -5.47
C LEU A 15 2.01 -5.55 -5.35
N THR A 16 2.35 -6.85 -5.44
CA THR A 16 3.74 -7.30 -5.51
C THR A 16 4.34 -7.29 -6.92
N GLN A 17 3.57 -6.90 -7.94
CA GLN A 17 4.01 -6.94 -9.34
C GLN A 17 4.66 -5.64 -9.84
N VAL A 18 4.61 -4.58 -9.03
CA VAL A 18 5.23 -3.28 -9.34
C VAL A 18 6.68 -3.23 -8.87
N ASP A 19 7.50 -2.34 -9.44
CA ASP A 19 8.90 -2.18 -9.04
C ASP A 19 9.04 -1.44 -7.70
N ALA A 20 8.17 -0.46 -7.45
CA ALA A 20 8.09 0.30 -6.21
C ALA A 20 6.64 0.48 -5.78
N LEU A 21 6.38 0.42 -4.47
CA LEU A 21 5.01 0.54 -3.93
C LEU A 21 4.97 1.55 -2.78
N LEU A 22 4.21 2.62 -2.97
CA LEU A 22 3.80 3.55 -1.92
C LEU A 22 2.34 3.25 -1.60
N MET A 23 2.03 3.12 -0.30
CA MET A 23 0.68 2.78 0.13
C MET A 23 0.17 3.80 1.12
N LEU A 24 -0.98 4.41 0.80
CA LEU A 24 -1.72 5.28 1.70
C LEU A 24 -2.56 4.44 2.68
N ASP A 25 -3.04 5.08 3.75
CA ASP A 25 -4.03 4.47 4.62
C ASP A 25 -5.36 4.20 3.89
N VAL A 26 -6.09 3.18 4.38
CA VAL A 26 -7.36 2.76 3.79
C VAL A 26 -8.36 3.92 3.85
N TYR A 27 -8.88 4.31 2.69
CA TYR A 27 -10.02 5.22 2.62
C TYR A 27 -11.27 4.54 3.24
N PRO A 28 -11.81 5.03 4.38
CA PRO A 28 -12.84 4.30 5.12
C PRO A 28 -14.19 4.22 4.41
N ALA A 29 -14.54 5.22 3.59
CA ALA A 29 -15.87 5.34 2.96
C ALA A 29 -17.07 5.19 3.94
N GLY A 30 -16.90 5.64 5.20
CA GLY A 30 -17.92 5.52 6.25
C GLY A 30 -17.90 4.20 7.04
N GLU A 31 -17.00 3.27 6.72
CA GLU A 31 -16.85 2.02 7.46
C GLU A 31 -16.01 2.18 8.73
N ALA A 32 -16.36 1.41 9.75
CA ALA A 32 -15.49 1.24 10.92
C ALA A 32 -14.23 0.46 10.53
N PRO A 33 -13.06 0.77 11.12
CA PRO A 33 -11.84 0.00 10.93
C PRO A 33 -12.06 -1.48 11.26
N ILE A 34 -11.54 -2.37 10.40
CA ILE A 34 -11.59 -3.82 10.59
C ILE A 34 -10.17 -4.30 10.90
N PRO A 35 -9.93 -4.99 12.04
CA PRO A 35 -8.62 -5.51 12.40
C PRO A 35 -8.02 -6.39 11.31
N GLY A 36 -6.77 -6.12 10.92
CA GLY A 36 -6.07 -6.87 9.88
C GLY A 36 -6.40 -6.46 8.44
N ALA A 37 -7.41 -5.62 8.22
CA ALA A 37 -7.78 -5.10 6.90
C ALA A 37 -7.31 -3.65 6.69
N ASP A 38 -6.17 -3.29 7.29
CA ASP A 38 -5.54 -1.98 7.20
C ASP A 38 -4.28 -2.01 6.31
N SER A 39 -3.84 -0.83 5.87
CA SER A 39 -2.67 -0.70 4.99
C SER A 39 -1.39 -1.21 5.64
N ARG A 40 -1.25 -1.12 6.96
CA ARG A 40 -0.07 -1.61 7.67
C ARG A 40 0.04 -3.13 7.62
N SER A 41 -1.08 -3.83 7.78
CA SER A 41 -1.18 -5.29 7.69
C SER A 41 -0.84 -5.76 6.28
N LEU A 42 -1.39 -5.09 5.27
CA LEU A 42 -1.12 -5.40 3.87
C LEU A 42 0.36 -5.13 3.51
N CYS A 43 0.94 -4.01 3.94
CA CYS A 43 2.38 -3.73 3.79
C CYS A 43 3.26 -4.83 4.39
N ARG A 44 2.92 -5.31 5.59
CA ARG A 44 3.68 -6.39 6.26
C ARG A 44 3.61 -7.69 5.45
N THR A 45 2.44 -8.01 4.90
CA THR A 45 2.23 -9.20 4.08
C THR A 45 3.03 -9.14 2.78
N ILE A 46 2.97 -7.99 2.09
CA ILE A 46 3.75 -7.74 0.86
C ILE A 46 5.25 -7.83 1.14
N ARG A 47 5.74 -7.16 2.20
CA ARG A 47 7.15 -7.24 2.62
C ARG A 47 7.59 -8.67 2.92
N GLY A 48 6.74 -9.45 3.60
CA GLY A 48 7.03 -10.86 3.91
C GLY A 48 7.17 -11.75 2.68
N ARG A 49 6.62 -11.35 1.53
CA ARG A 49 6.79 -12.07 0.25
C ARG A 49 8.11 -11.74 -0.45
N GLY A 50 8.83 -10.71 -0.01
CA GLY A 50 10.21 -10.42 -0.42
C GLY A 50 10.41 -9.90 -1.84
N LYS A 51 9.33 -9.61 -2.59
CA LYS A 51 9.43 -9.06 -3.96
C LYS A 51 9.55 -7.54 -4.01
N VAL A 52 8.80 -6.86 -3.13
CA VAL A 52 8.71 -5.40 -3.06
C VAL A 52 8.73 -5.01 -1.58
N ASP A 53 9.41 -3.92 -1.26
CA ASP A 53 9.38 -3.33 0.07
C ASP A 53 8.47 -2.09 0.09
N PRO A 54 7.21 -2.22 0.54
CA PRO A 54 6.24 -1.13 0.45
C PRO A 54 6.47 -0.04 1.50
N ILE A 55 6.39 1.21 1.06
CA ILE A 55 6.52 2.40 1.89
C ILE A 55 5.11 2.85 2.30
N LEU A 56 4.79 2.77 3.59
CA LEU A 56 3.52 3.28 4.12
C LEU A 56 3.60 4.79 4.28
N VAL A 57 2.65 5.51 3.69
CA VAL A 57 2.50 6.96 3.79
C VAL A 57 1.16 7.26 4.48
N PRO A 58 1.15 7.62 5.78
CA PRO A 58 -0.10 7.80 6.52
C PRO A 58 -0.90 9.04 6.10
N ASP A 59 -0.21 10.07 5.60
CA ASP A 59 -0.79 11.35 5.25
C ASP A 59 -0.58 11.64 3.75
N SER A 60 -1.69 11.82 3.03
CA SER A 60 -1.67 12.14 1.60
C SER A 60 -0.92 13.43 1.28
N THR A 61 -0.80 14.37 2.22
CA THR A 61 -0.04 15.61 2.01
C THR A 61 1.47 15.36 1.86
N GLN A 62 1.97 14.28 2.46
CA GLN A 62 3.38 13.86 2.38
C GLN A 62 3.64 12.93 1.18
N ALA A 63 2.58 12.52 0.46
CA ALA A 63 2.72 11.56 -0.64
C ALA A 63 3.65 12.06 -1.76
N ALA A 64 3.55 13.35 -2.11
CA ALA A 64 4.39 13.93 -3.15
C ALA A 64 5.88 13.97 -2.75
N GLU A 65 6.17 14.29 -1.48
CA GLU A 65 7.54 14.32 -0.95
C GLU A 65 8.14 12.91 -0.92
N MET A 66 7.38 11.93 -0.41
CA MET A 66 7.81 10.53 -0.37
C MET A 66 8.01 9.97 -1.77
N LEU A 67 7.10 10.27 -2.70
CA LEU A 67 7.23 9.87 -4.10
C LEU A 67 8.51 10.45 -4.71
N ALA A 68 8.77 11.76 -4.53
CA ALA A 68 9.96 12.41 -5.05
C ALA A 68 11.27 11.74 -4.58
N SER A 69 11.29 11.19 -3.37
CA SER A 69 12.47 10.51 -2.82
C SER A 69 12.79 9.15 -3.46
N VAL A 70 11.81 8.51 -4.10
CA VAL A 70 11.97 7.17 -4.70
C VAL A 70 12.02 7.19 -6.22
N LEU A 71 11.61 8.29 -6.84
CA LEU A 71 11.59 8.42 -8.30
C LEU A 71 12.99 8.29 -8.90
N THR A 72 13.05 7.56 -9.99
CA THR A 72 14.20 7.48 -10.87
C THR A 72 13.87 8.05 -12.26
N GLY A 73 14.90 8.30 -13.07
CA GLY A 73 14.67 8.76 -14.44
C GLY A 73 13.98 7.66 -15.25
N ASN A 74 12.93 8.03 -16.00
CA ASN A 74 12.11 7.14 -16.83
C ASN A 74 11.08 6.27 -16.08
N ASP A 75 10.69 6.66 -14.86
CA ASP A 75 9.58 6.03 -14.15
C ASP A 75 8.21 6.41 -14.76
N LEU A 76 7.25 5.49 -14.64
CA LEU A 76 5.83 5.75 -14.85
C LEU A 76 5.11 5.53 -13.53
N VAL A 77 4.52 6.60 -13.00
CA VAL A 77 3.75 6.61 -11.75
C VAL A 77 2.28 6.45 -12.06
#